data_AF-A0A354PGG8-F1
#
_entry.id   AF-A0A354PGG8-F1
#
_cell.length_a   1.000
_cell.length_b   1.000
_cell.length_c   1.000
_cell.angle_alpha   90.00
_cell.angle_beta   90.00
_cell.angle_gamma   90.00
#
_symmetry.space_group_name_H-M   'P 1'
#
loop_
_entity.id
_entity.type
_entity.pdbx_description
1 polymer ?
#
loop_
_entity_poly.entity_id
_entity_poly.type
_entity_poly.pdbx_seq_one_letter_code
_entity_poly.pdbx_strand_id
1 'polypeptide(L)'
;MLLGIDIGWSEKQRSCALAAHDPKQKIIWPVRAQKYGNNEAACCRFKLSELIGFLASVRDVMAHYDQTVVVVDGPLGPHSRPTENRPVDSSFRCDEFRNRQQPSDIKSEVGQTYVRATYQVAECLAIPITPWVEGPVDSSFVIAETNPTVGLALINRKYAVNKIPSRKRPLVPPTSKPNERAIRAKSDFYWRIGANMVCGDILRSTSVAAERNHENVAGLYCLAVASALSAGNAISFGDKQAGVYVFPNTINVDWHADLAKVGIVSGSVQSLQTRAQDIDFDSWCPTVVLPKKSTEAPIALEASNDQFNEDLSIDDNNEILLLCDNGSVWQQHNDWLEGVSGPVTLQCLATGKAIELVRARGAGQWTANPTTLSIAKLNAFDRGHLSREHCVAIEVGILEMSL
;
A
#
# COMPACT_ATOMS: atom_id res chain seq x y z
N MET A 1 15.57 -11.13 21.33
CA MET A 1 15.77 -10.64 19.96
C MET A 1 14.41 -10.44 19.32
N LEU A 2 14.25 -9.42 18.47
CA LEU A 2 12.99 -9.17 17.77
C LEU A 2 13.23 -9.14 16.28
N LEU A 3 12.42 -9.84 15.49
CA LEU A 3 12.47 -9.88 14.02
C LEU A 3 11.12 -9.46 13.44
N GLY A 4 11.14 -8.62 12.41
CA GLY A 4 10.02 -8.31 11.55
C GLY A 4 10.34 -8.68 10.12
N ILE A 5 9.49 -9.48 9.48
CA ILE A 5 9.70 -9.98 8.13
C ILE A 5 8.52 -9.58 7.26
N ASP A 6 8.80 -8.89 6.17
CA ASP A 6 7.84 -8.64 5.10
C ASP A 6 8.16 -9.52 3.90
N ILE A 7 7.16 -10.17 3.33
CA ILE A 7 7.30 -11.04 2.16
C ILE A 7 6.54 -10.40 0.99
N GLY A 8 7.20 -9.50 0.28
CA GLY A 8 6.68 -8.92 -0.96
C GLY A 8 6.65 -9.95 -2.10
N TRP A 9 5.43 -10.34 -2.51
CA TRP A 9 5.25 -11.26 -3.64
C TRP A 9 4.58 -10.60 -4.84
N SER A 10 5.26 -10.65 -5.99
CA SER A 10 4.68 -10.36 -7.30
C SER A 10 5.32 -11.23 -8.39
N GLU A 11 4.65 -11.36 -9.53
CA GLU A 11 5.18 -12.13 -10.68
C GLU A 11 6.51 -11.59 -11.20
N LYS A 12 6.75 -10.27 -11.08
CA LYS A 12 7.94 -9.58 -11.62
C LYS A 12 9.03 -9.34 -10.57
N GLN A 13 8.68 -9.31 -9.28
CA GLN A 13 9.59 -8.98 -8.20
C GLN A 13 9.23 -9.77 -6.93
N ARG A 14 10.19 -10.54 -6.44
CA ARG A 14 10.12 -11.32 -5.19
C ARG A 14 11.11 -10.72 -4.22
N SER A 15 10.66 -9.74 -3.46
CA SER A 15 11.48 -9.01 -2.51
C SER A 15 10.93 -9.21 -1.11
N CYS A 16 11.83 -9.38 -0.16
CA CYS A 16 11.50 -9.51 1.24
C CYS A 16 12.27 -8.43 2.00
N ALA A 17 11.68 -7.90 3.06
CA ALA A 17 12.41 -7.08 4.01
C ALA A 17 12.53 -7.84 5.33
N LEU A 18 13.73 -7.79 5.91
CA LEU A 18 13.97 -8.25 7.27
C LEU A 18 14.42 -7.04 8.07
N ALA A 19 13.68 -6.73 9.12
CA ALA A 19 14.06 -5.79 10.16
C ALA A 19 14.33 -6.56 11.45
N ALA A 20 15.32 -6.15 12.23
CA ALA A 20 15.55 -6.70 13.55
C ALA A 20 15.93 -5.62 14.56
N HIS A 21 15.56 -5.90 15.82
CA HIS A 21 16.22 -5.33 16.99
C HIS A 21 17.07 -6.43 17.63
N ASP A 22 18.38 -6.22 17.56
CA ASP A 22 19.39 -7.10 18.12
C ASP A 22 20.22 -6.35 19.20
N PRO A 23 19.85 -6.45 20.48
CA PRO A 23 20.54 -5.75 21.56
C PRO A 23 21.96 -6.28 21.83
N LYS A 24 22.30 -7.50 21.41
CA LYS A 24 23.66 -8.07 21.59
C LYS A 24 24.54 -7.86 20.35
N GLN A 25 24.00 -7.25 19.29
CA GLN A 25 24.67 -6.93 18.03
C GLN A 25 25.44 -8.13 17.44
N LYS A 26 24.81 -9.30 17.46
CA LYS A 26 25.36 -10.56 16.94
C LYS A 26 25.02 -10.81 15.47
N ILE A 27 23.97 -10.19 14.94
CA ILE A 27 23.62 -10.28 13.51
C ILE A 27 24.63 -9.48 12.68
N ILE A 28 25.33 -10.18 11.77
CA ILE A 28 26.23 -9.57 10.80
C ILE A 28 25.41 -9.16 9.57
N TRP A 29 25.05 -7.89 9.50
CA TRP A 29 24.23 -7.36 8.42
C TRP A 29 24.99 -7.18 7.11
N PRO A 30 24.33 -7.36 5.94
CA PRO A 30 24.87 -6.90 4.67
C PRO A 30 25.16 -5.40 4.70
N VAL A 31 26.18 -4.95 3.94
CA VAL A 31 26.57 -3.52 3.87
C VAL A 31 25.42 -2.60 3.46
N ARG A 32 24.46 -3.10 2.68
CA ARG A 32 23.27 -2.37 2.24
C ARG A 32 22.18 -2.23 3.30
N ALA A 33 22.35 -2.80 4.50
CA ALA A 33 21.39 -2.68 5.57
C ALA A 33 21.35 -1.26 6.11
N GLN A 34 20.15 -0.75 6.34
CA GLN A 34 19.92 0.55 6.95
C GLN A 34 19.73 0.39 8.45
N LYS A 35 20.36 1.27 9.24
CA LYS A 35 20.30 1.25 10.70
C LYS A 35 19.48 2.41 11.23
N TYR A 36 18.80 2.20 12.34
CA TYR A 36 17.88 3.15 12.97
C TYR A 36 18.14 3.21 14.48
N GLY A 37 17.85 4.36 15.10
CA GLY A 37 17.88 4.56 16.55
C GLY A 37 19.21 4.16 17.18
N ASN A 38 20.29 4.89 16.87
CA ASN A 38 21.65 4.57 17.36
C ASN A 38 22.12 3.12 17.08
N ASN A 39 21.61 2.52 16.00
CA ASN A 39 21.86 1.12 15.59
C ASN A 39 21.14 0.05 16.45
N GLU A 40 20.11 0.43 17.21
CA GLU A 40 19.26 -0.51 17.94
C GLU A 40 18.41 -1.38 17.01
N ALA A 41 18.01 -0.83 15.86
CA ALA A 41 17.33 -1.57 14.81
C ALA A 41 18.08 -1.49 13.48
N ALA A 42 17.97 -2.54 12.68
CA ALA A 42 18.46 -2.57 11.31
C ALA A 42 17.41 -3.20 10.39
N CYS A 43 17.34 -2.74 9.14
CA CYS A 43 16.47 -3.30 8.12
C CYS A 43 17.24 -3.49 6.81
N CYS A 44 17.05 -4.63 6.16
CA CYS A 44 17.66 -4.93 4.88
C CYS A 44 16.65 -5.65 3.98
N ARG A 45 16.82 -5.40 2.68
CA ARG A 45 16.01 -5.98 1.61
C ARG A 45 16.74 -7.18 1.03
N PHE A 46 16.00 -8.19 0.62
CA PHE A 46 16.51 -9.46 0.14
C PHE A 46 15.66 -9.98 -1.02
N LYS A 47 16.24 -10.78 -1.89
CA LYS A 47 15.46 -11.77 -2.64
C LYS A 47 15.09 -12.91 -1.69
N LEU A 48 13.99 -13.63 -1.94
CA LEU A 48 13.58 -14.74 -1.06
C LEU A 48 14.70 -15.76 -0.79
N SER A 49 15.45 -16.19 -1.80
CA SER A 49 16.56 -17.13 -1.63
C SER A 49 17.72 -16.55 -0.80
N GLU A 50 18.00 -15.25 -0.96
CA GLU A 50 19.00 -14.54 -0.15
C GLU A 50 18.56 -14.45 1.30
N LEU A 51 17.25 -14.17 1.53
CA LEU A 51 16.67 -14.12 2.87
C LEU A 51 16.78 -15.48 3.55
N ILE A 52 16.41 -16.56 2.87
CA ILE A 52 16.50 -17.93 3.40
C ILE A 52 17.94 -18.25 3.85
N GLY A 53 18.94 -17.95 3.00
CA GLY A 53 20.35 -18.14 3.36
C GLY A 53 20.79 -17.28 4.54
N PHE A 54 20.29 -16.03 4.62
CA PHE A 54 20.59 -15.12 5.73
C PHE A 54 19.91 -15.56 7.04
N LEU A 55 18.66 -16.03 6.99
CA LEU A 55 17.95 -16.50 8.17
C LEU A 55 18.57 -17.75 8.78
N ALA A 56 19.22 -18.59 7.98
CA ALA A 56 19.98 -19.73 8.50
C ALA A 56 21.10 -19.30 9.45
N SER A 57 21.82 -18.20 9.16
CA SER A 57 22.84 -17.66 10.08
C SER A 57 22.23 -16.90 11.26
N VAL A 58 21.10 -16.22 11.05
CA VAL A 58 20.35 -15.58 12.14
C VAL A 58 19.82 -16.62 13.12
N ARG A 59 19.39 -17.81 12.65
CA ARG A 59 18.88 -18.89 13.50
C ARG A 59 19.87 -19.27 14.60
N ASP A 60 21.15 -19.42 14.24
CA ASP A 60 22.21 -19.76 15.19
C ASP A 60 22.42 -18.64 16.22
N VAL A 61 22.25 -17.38 15.78
CA VAL A 61 22.30 -16.21 16.67
C VAL A 61 21.13 -16.20 17.67
N MET A 62 19.94 -16.64 17.28
CA MET A 62 18.74 -16.60 18.16
C MET A 62 18.91 -17.45 19.42
N ALA A 63 19.72 -18.52 19.35
CA ALA A 63 20.02 -19.38 20.50
C ALA A 63 20.76 -18.63 21.63
N HIS A 64 21.30 -17.44 21.36
CA HIS A 64 21.94 -16.59 22.38
C HIS A 64 20.97 -15.67 23.12
N TYR A 65 19.65 -15.73 22.87
CA TYR A 65 18.67 -14.88 23.55
C TYR A 65 17.68 -15.74 24.32
N ASP A 66 17.29 -15.27 25.50
CA ASP A 66 16.31 -15.96 26.34
C ASP A 66 14.92 -15.98 25.70
N GLN A 67 14.62 -14.94 24.90
CA GLN A 67 13.40 -14.82 24.12
C GLN A 67 13.68 -14.25 22.73
N THR A 68 13.06 -14.86 21.72
CA THR A 68 13.00 -14.37 20.35
C THR A 68 11.56 -14.28 19.88
N VAL A 69 11.15 -13.09 19.41
CA VAL A 69 9.83 -12.86 18.81
C VAL A 69 10.01 -12.52 17.34
N VAL A 70 9.31 -13.25 16.48
CA VAL A 70 9.31 -13.07 15.04
C VAL A 70 7.90 -12.75 14.58
N VAL A 71 7.73 -11.66 13.84
CA VAL A 71 6.47 -11.36 13.16
C VAL A 71 6.69 -11.39 11.66
N VAL A 72 5.82 -12.11 10.95
CA VAL A 72 5.90 -12.31 9.50
C VAL A 72 4.65 -11.72 8.84
N ASP A 73 4.82 -10.94 7.77
CA ASP A 73 3.77 -10.68 6.78
C ASP A 73 3.63 -11.94 5.94
N GLY A 74 2.61 -12.73 6.24
CA GLY A 74 2.35 -13.96 5.51
C GLY A 74 1.40 -14.91 6.26
N PRO A 75 0.53 -15.62 5.54
CA PRO A 75 -0.44 -16.53 6.13
C PRO A 75 0.21 -17.69 6.86
N LEU A 76 -0.02 -17.74 8.17
CA LEU A 76 0.36 -18.85 9.05
C LEU A 76 -0.92 -19.53 9.57
N GLY A 77 -1.04 -20.83 9.32
CA GLY A 77 -2.11 -21.64 9.89
C GLY A 77 -1.67 -22.26 11.24
N PRO A 78 -2.58 -22.36 12.23
CA PRO A 78 -2.25 -22.90 13.55
C PRO A 78 -1.88 -24.40 13.53
N HIS A 79 -2.28 -25.13 12.49
CA HIS A 79 -2.05 -26.58 12.37
C HIS A 79 -1.28 -26.97 11.10
N SER A 80 -1.45 -26.21 10.01
CA SER A 80 -0.85 -26.54 8.71
C SER A 80 -0.85 -25.33 7.79
N ARG A 81 -0.19 -25.46 6.63
CA ARG A 81 -0.19 -24.45 5.57
C ARG A 81 -1.63 -24.17 5.10
N PRO A 82 -2.09 -22.91 5.12
CA PRO A 82 -3.44 -22.58 4.64
C PRO A 82 -3.59 -22.86 3.13
N THR A 83 -4.61 -23.64 2.76
CA THR A 83 -4.96 -23.92 1.36
C THR A 83 -6.23 -23.20 0.89
N GLU A 84 -7.00 -22.66 1.83
CA GLU A 84 -8.26 -21.96 1.60
C GLU A 84 -8.24 -20.58 2.25
N ASN A 85 -9.13 -19.69 1.81
CA ASN A 85 -9.32 -18.39 2.44
C ASN A 85 -9.79 -18.57 3.88
N ARG A 86 -9.05 -18.01 4.83
CA ARG A 86 -9.39 -18.12 6.25
C ARG A 86 -10.46 -17.07 6.61
N PRO A 87 -11.21 -17.29 7.70
CA PRO A 87 -12.17 -16.31 8.21
C PRO A 87 -11.55 -14.92 8.41
N VAL A 88 -10.35 -14.85 9.02
CA VAL A 88 -9.66 -13.56 9.24
C VAL A 88 -9.38 -12.81 7.94
N ASP A 89 -8.89 -13.50 6.89
CA ASP A 89 -8.63 -12.87 5.59
C ASP A 89 -9.93 -12.37 4.95
N SER A 90 -10.99 -13.15 5.05
CA SER A 90 -12.31 -12.83 4.49
C SER A 90 -12.95 -11.62 5.18
N SER A 91 -12.87 -11.55 6.51
CA SER A 91 -13.37 -10.42 7.30
C SER A 91 -12.66 -9.12 6.93
N PHE A 92 -11.34 -9.15 6.72
CA PHE A 92 -10.59 -7.97 6.28
C PHE A 92 -10.71 -7.66 4.77
N ARG A 93 -11.52 -8.40 4.01
CA ARG A 93 -11.82 -8.15 2.58
C ARG A 93 -13.21 -7.56 2.34
N CYS A 94 -14.10 -7.60 3.32
CA CYS A 94 -15.49 -7.13 3.19
C CYS A 94 -15.73 -5.74 3.80
N ASP A 95 -16.94 -5.23 3.59
CA ASP A 95 -17.51 -4.05 4.24
C ASP A 95 -16.57 -2.84 4.26
N GLU A 96 -16.37 -2.22 5.42
CA GLU A 96 -15.54 -1.02 5.59
C GLU A 96 -14.05 -1.25 5.28
N PHE A 97 -13.58 -2.49 5.31
CA PHE A 97 -12.19 -2.82 4.97
C PHE A 97 -11.97 -2.87 3.46
N ARG A 98 -13.03 -3.15 2.68
CA ARG A 98 -12.96 -3.30 1.23
C ARG A 98 -12.31 -2.08 0.59
N ASN A 99 -11.34 -2.35 -0.30
CA ASN A 99 -10.55 -1.35 -1.02
C ASN A 99 -9.68 -0.42 -0.16
N ARG A 100 -9.74 -0.48 1.17
CA ARG A 100 -8.83 0.24 2.07
C ARG A 100 -7.62 -0.61 2.44
N GLN A 101 -7.84 -1.90 2.64
CA GLN A 101 -6.83 -2.87 3.03
C GLN A 101 -7.29 -4.23 2.50
N GLN A 102 -6.40 -5.00 1.87
CA GLN A 102 -6.80 -6.29 1.31
C GLN A 102 -5.70 -7.31 1.55
N PRO A 103 -5.96 -8.31 2.42
CA PRO A 103 -5.23 -9.56 2.44
C PRO A 103 -5.11 -10.19 1.05
N SER A 104 -4.06 -10.99 0.84
CA SER A 104 -3.91 -11.85 -0.34
C SER A 104 -5.01 -12.91 -0.42
N ASP A 105 -5.37 -13.34 -1.63
CA ASP A 105 -6.39 -14.38 -1.82
C ASP A 105 -5.69 -15.73 -1.73
N ILE A 106 -5.77 -16.39 -0.58
CA ILE A 106 -5.03 -17.63 -0.32
C ILE A 106 -5.36 -18.68 -1.37
N LYS A 107 -6.62 -18.76 -1.81
CA LYS A 107 -7.05 -19.77 -2.79
C LYS A 107 -6.49 -19.53 -4.19
N SER A 108 -6.14 -18.30 -4.53
CA SER A 108 -5.55 -17.98 -5.84
C SER A 108 -4.16 -18.60 -6.01
N GLU A 109 -3.72 -18.80 -7.26
CA GLU A 109 -2.38 -19.31 -7.56
C GLU A 109 -1.27 -18.42 -6.97
N VAL A 110 -1.44 -17.10 -7.05
CA VAL A 110 -0.51 -16.12 -6.47
C VAL A 110 -0.51 -16.24 -4.95
N GLY A 111 -1.68 -16.38 -4.32
CA GLY A 111 -1.80 -16.58 -2.88
C GLY A 111 -1.16 -17.87 -2.39
N GLN A 112 -1.35 -18.98 -3.10
CA GLN A 112 -0.65 -20.24 -2.77
C GLN A 112 0.87 -20.11 -2.90
N THR A 113 1.34 -19.30 -3.85
CA THR A 113 2.77 -19.01 -3.96
C THR A 113 3.27 -18.16 -2.80
N TYR A 114 2.48 -17.19 -2.35
CA TYR A 114 2.76 -16.40 -1.17
C TYR A 114 2.80 -17.24 0.12
N VAL A 115 1.85 -18.18 0.30
CA VAL A 115 1.86 -19.16 1.39
C VAL A 115 3.13 -20.00 1.37
N ARG A 116 3.54 -20.53 0.19
CA ARG A 116 4.78 -21.30 0.07
C ARG A 116 6.02 -20.49 0.49
N ALA A 117 6.13 -19.25 0.03
CA ALA A 117 7.24 -18.37 0.41
C ALA A 117 7.25 -18.09 1.93
N THR A 118 6.08 -17.86 2.52
CA THR A 118 5.91 -17.67 3.97
C THR A 118 6.42 -18.86 4.76
N TYR A 119 6.04 -20.08 4.36
CA TYR A 119 6.50 -21.29 5.05
C TYR A 119 7.97 -21.60 4.80
N GLN A 120 8.52 -21.29 3.62
CA GLN A 120 9.98 -21.39 3.42
C GLN A 120 10.74 -20.49 4.41
N VAL A 121 10.25 -19.28 4.67
CA VAL A 121 10.85 -18.37 5.67
C VAL A 121 10.66 -18.90 7.10
N ALA A 122 9.44 -19.28 7.47
CA ALA A 122 9.12 -19.72 8.82
C ALA A 122 9.84 -21.03 9.19
N GLU A 123 9.93 -22.00 8.27
CA GLU A 123 10.61 -23.29 8.48
C GLU A 123 12.13 -23.12 8.61
N CYS A 124 12.69 -22.04 8.04
CA CYS A 124 14.11 -21.70 8.28
C CYS A 124 14.37 -21.26 9.71
N LEU A 125 13.37 -20.76 10.42
CA LEU A 125 13.48 -20.24 11.79
C LEU A 125 13.13 -21.30 12.82
N ALA A 126 12.07 -22.09 12.59
CA ALA A 126 11.63 -23.13 13.51
C ALA A 126 10.87 -24.26 12.79
N ILE A 127 11.07 -25.50 13.27
CA ILE A 127 10.28 -26.68 12.89
C ILE A 127 10.02 -27.49 14.18
N PRO A 128 8.75 -27.81 14.54
CA PRO A 128 7.52 -27.41 13.86
C PRO A 128 7.20 -25.91 14.01
N ILE A 129 6.36 -25.38 13.11
CA ILE A 129 5.84 -24.02 13.23
C ILE A 129 4.53 -24.07 14.02
N THR A 130 4.50 -23.36 15.14
CA THR A 130 3.26 -23.11 15.90
C THR A 130 3.13 -21.59 16.07
N PRO A 131 2.26 -20.94 15.29
CA PRO A 131 2.05 -19.50 15.39
C PRO A 131 1.44 -19.14 16.75
N TRP A 132 1.89 -18.02 17.32
CA TRP A 132 1.23 -17.43 18.47
C TRP A 132 -0.11 -16.83 18.03
N VAL A 133 -1.13 -17.12 18.83
CA VAL A 133 -2.52 -16.74 18.59
C VAL A 133 -3.05 -15.92 19.75
N GLU A 134 -2.71 -16.31 20.98
CA GLU A 134 -3.14 -15.67 22.21
C GLU A 134 -2.22 -15.97 23.40
N GLY A 135 -2.44 -15.24 24.49
CA GLY A 135 -1.81 -15.50 25.78
C GLY A 135 -0.46 -14.78 25.95
N PRO A 136 0.19 -14.94 27.11
CA PRO A 136 1.49 -14.32 27.35
C PRO A 136 2.54 -14.85 26.36
N VAL A 137 3.52 -14.01 26.01
CA VAL A 137 4.72 -14.43 25.28
C VAL A 137 5.70 -15.01 26.31
N ASP A 138 5.50 -16.27 26.69
CA ASP A 138 6.28 -16.98 27.72
C ASP A 138 7.32 -17.96 27.15
N SER A 139 7.23 -18.25 25.86
CA SER A 139 8.13 -19.15 25.15
C SER A 139 9.43 -18.45 24.76
N SER A 140 10.53 -19.22 24.71
CA SER A 140 11.84 -18.73 24.24
C SER A 140 11.85 -18.37 22.75
N PHE A 141 10.92 -18.93 21.97
CA PHE A 141 10.67 -18.57 20.59
C PHE A 141 9.18 -18.40 20.33
N VAL A 142 8.82 -17.27 19.71
CA VAL A 142 7.46 -16.96 19.27
C VAL A 142 7.51 -16.52 17.81
N ILE A 143 6.63 -17.08 16.99
CA ILE A 143 6.37 -16.61 15.63
C ILE A 143 4.91 -16.22 15.53
N ALA A 144 4.62 -15.05 14.97
CA ALA A 144 3.27 -14.54 14.80
C ALA A 144 3.07 -13.98 13.38
N GLU A 145 1.81 -13.99 12.96
CA GLU A 145 1.40 -13.42 11.67
C GLU A 145 0.90 -11.99 11.82
N THR A 146 1.22 -11.16 10.84
CA THR A 146 0.58 -9.85 10.65
C THR A 146 0.24 -9.61 9.18
N ASN A 147 -0.41 -8.48 8.93
CA ASN A 147 -0.56 -7.91 7.59
C ASN A 147 -0.24 -6.42 7.68
N PRO A 148 0.93 -5.95 7.17
CA PRO A 148 1.36 -4.56 7.30
C PRO A 148 0.39 -3.58 6.69
N THR A 149 -0.24 -3.90 5.54
CA THR A 149 -1.18 -2.97 4.91
C THR A 149 -2.43 -2.78 5.77
N VAL A 150 -2.97 -3.86 6.36
CA VAL A 150 -4.09 -3.80 7.30
C VAL A 150 -3.68 -3.04 8.55
N GLY A 151 -2.58 -3.44 9.18
CA GLY A 151 -2.12 -2.87 10.43
C GLY A 151 -1.82 -1.37 10.35
N LEU A 152 -1.14 -0.94 9.28
CA LEU A 152 -0.88 0.48 9.03
C LEU A 152 -2.17 1.28 8.82
N ALA A 153 -3.18 0.71 8.16
CA ALA A 153 -4.47 1.37 8.00
C ALA A 153 -5.23 1.50 9.33
N LEU A 154 -5.18 0.48 10.19
CA LEU A 154 -5.83 0.48 11.51
C LEU A 154 -5.27 1.54 12.47
N ILE A 155 -4.00 1.90 12.31
CA ILE A 155 -3.37 3.00 13.08
C ILE A 155 -3.91 4.37 12.67
N ASN A 156 -4.36 4.51 11.42
CA ASN A 156 -4.85 5.78 10.87
C ASN A 156 -6.38 5.86 10.94
N ARG A 157 -6.92 7.09 10.85
CA ARG A 157 -8.38 7.30 10.66
C ARG A 157 -8.89 6.61 9.40
N LYS A 158 -10.20 6.37 9.32
CA LYS A 158 -10.78 5.81 8.09
C LYS A 158 -10.82 6.85 6.98
N TYR A 159 -10.07 6.62 5.92
CA TYR A 159 -10.11 7.46 4.71
C TYR A 159 -11.15 6.96 3.71
N ALA A 160 -11.81 7.88 3.02
CA ALA A 160 -12.64 7.53 1.86
C ALA A 160 -11.80 6.79 0.81
N VAL A 161 -12.37 5.77 0.16
CA VAL A 161 -11.63 4.90 -0.77
C VAL A 161 -11.00 5.70 -1.92
N ASN A 162 -11.70 6.74 -2.39
CA ASN A 162 -11.23 7.67 -3.41
C ASN A 162 -10.06 8.58 -2.94
N LYS A 163 -9.73 8.61 -1.64
CA LYS A 163 -8.57 9.34 -1.09
C LYS A 163 -7.34 8.45 -0.85
N ILE A 164 -7.47 7.13 -0.95
CA ILE A 164 -6.38 6.15 -0.75
C ILE A 164 -5.75 5.81 -2.11
N PRO A 165 -4.41 5.69 -2.25
CA PRO A 165 -3.81 5.38 -3.54
C PRO A 165 -4.15 3.96 -3.99
N SER A 166 -4.10 3.77 -5.30
CA SER A 166 -4.03 2.44 -5.89
C SER A 166 -3.00 2.42 -7.00
N ARG A 167 -2.63 1.23 -7.50
CA ARG A 167 -1.76 1.11 -8.67
C ARG A 167 -2.29 1.91 -9.87
N LYS A 168 -3.62 1.97 -10.02
CA LYS A 168 -4.33 2.70 -11.08
C LYS A 168 -4.49 4.20 -10.78
N ARG A 169 -4.42 4.61 -9.51
CA ARG A 169 -4.58 6.00 -9.05
C ARG A 169 -3.48 6.37 -8.05
N PRO A 170 -2.26 6.65 -8.53
CA PRO A 170 -1.17 7.10 -7.68
C PRO A 170 -1.43 8.54 -7.19
N LEU A 171 -0.96 8.82 -5.98
CA LEU A 171 -1.10 10.13 -5.32
C LEU A 171 0.24 10.87 -5.31
N VAL A 172 0.27 12.14 -5.66
CA VAL A 172 1.46 13.01 -5.53
C VAL A 172 1.32 13.83 -4.27
N PRO A 173 2.25 13.71 -3.29
CA PRO A 173 2.25 14.59 -2.13
C PRO A 173 2.33 16.07 -2.56
N PRO A 174 1.56 16.99 -1.96
CA PRO A 174 1.54 18.41 -2.30
C PRO A 174 2.82 19.19 -1.89
N THR A 175 3.93 18.52 -1.57
CA THR A 175 5.10 19.22 -1.01
C THR A 175 5.93 19.94 -2.07
N SER A 176 6.50 21.08 -1.67
CA SER A 176 7.37 21.98 -2.44
C SER A 176 8.74 21.39 -2.81
N LYS A 177 8.97 20.08 -2.60
CA LYS A 177 10.26 19.45 -2.89
C LYS A 177 10.28 18.93 -4.33
N PRO A 178 11.12 19.50 -5.21
CA PRO A 178 11.32 18.94 -6.54
C PRO A 178 11.82 17.50 -6.38
N ASN A 179 11.10 16.55 -6.99
CA ASN A 179 11.38 15.10 -7.03
C ASN A 179 10.72 14.19 -5.98
N GLU A 180 9.69 14.65 -5.26
CA GLU A 180 8.92 13.71 -4.44
C GLU A 180 8.17 12.69 -5.34
N ARG A 181 8.38 11.40 -5.06
CA ARG A 181 7.81 10.30 -5.86
C ARG A 181 6.32 10.12 -5.55
N ALA A 182 5.55 9.82 -6.60
CA ALA A 182 4.16 9.43 -6.46
C ALA A 182 4.01 8.18 -5.57
N ILE A 183 3.03 8.23 -4.67
CA ILE A 183 2.65 7.15 -3.77
C ILE A 183 1.70 6.22 -4.52
N ARG A 184 2.17 4.99 -4.77
CA ARG A 184 1.43 3.95 -5.49
C ARG A 184 0.88 2.86 -4.57
N ALA A 185 1.57 2.61 -3.46
CA ALA A 185 1.23 1.58 -2.50
C ALA A 185 0.42 2.15 -1.33
N LYS A 186 -0.54 1.38 -0.83
CA LYS A 186 -1.37 1.76 0.31
C LYS A 186 -0.56 1.82 1.60
N SER A 187 0.35 0.86 1.82
CA SER A 187 1.24 0.88 2.98
C SER A 187 2.12 2.14 3.03
N ASP A 188 2.67 2.58 1.90
CA ASP A 188 3.44 3.84 1.81
C ASP A 188 2.60 5.05 2.20
N PHE A 189 1.34 5.07 1.76
CA PHE A 189 0.39 6.11 2.12
C PHE A 189 0.15 6.12 3.62
N TYR A 190 -0.31 4.99 4.19
CA TYR A 190 -0.61 4.87 5.61
C TYR A 190 0.60 5.16 6.50
N TRP A 191 1.79 4.76 6.06
CA TRP A 191 3.04 5.11 6.72
C TRP A 191 3.23 6.63 6.78
N ARG A 192 3.12 7.31 5.63
CA ARG A 192 3.39 8.76 5.52
C ARG A 192 2.39 9.63 6.26
N ILE A 193 1.13 9.21 6.37
CA ILE A 193 0.08 10.03 6.99
C ILE A 193 0.01 9.92 8.51
N GLY A 194 0.78 9.03 9.14
CA GLY A 194 0.87 8.99 10.60
C GLY A 194 1.38 7.68 11.21
N ALA A 195 1.22 6.54 10.51
CA ALA A 195 1.61 5.25 11.10
C ALA A 195 3.13 5.14 11.36
N ASN A 196 3.95 5.90 10.62
CA ASN A 196 5.39 6.00 10.83
C ASN A 196 5.76 6.53 12.23
N MET A 197 5.00 7.47 12.78
CA MET A 197 5.23 8.04 14.10
C MET A 197 4.95 7.00 15.18
N VAL A 198 3.81 6.31 15.08
CA VAL A 198 3.44 5.24 16.02
C VAL A 198 4.47 4.10 15.98
N CYS A 199 4.91 3.68 14.80
CA CYS A 199 5.98 2.67 14.68
C CYS A 199 7.31 3.18 15.25
N GLY A 200 7.64 4.45 15.02
CA GLY A 200 8.81 5.10 15.60
C GLY A 200 8.76 5.15 17.13
N ASP A 201 7.60 5.41 17.72
CA ASP A 201 7.41 5.40 19.17
C ASP A 201 7.58 3.98 19.76
N ILE A 202 6.94 2.98 19.15
CA ILE A 202 7.04 1.58 19.56
C ILE A 202 8.50 1.09 19.48
N LEU A 203 9.22 1.50 18.44
CA LEU A 203 10.63 1.17 18.22
C LEU A 203 11.60 2.17 18.88
N ARG A 204 11.09 3.16 19.62
CA ARG A 204 11.87 4.21 20.32
C ARG A 204 12.89 4.91 19.42
N SER A 205 12.55 5.12 18.15
CA SER A 205 13.45 5.64 17.14
C SER A 205 12.75 6.61 16.20
N THR A 206 13.10 7.90 16.31
CA THR A 206 12.60 8.95 15.41
C THR A 206 13.08 8.77 13.97
N SER A 207 14.23 8.12 13.76
CA SER A 207 14.74 7.82 12.42
C SER A 207 13.86 6.82 11.64
N VAL A 208 13.08 5.97 12.34
CA VAL A 208 12.10 5.08 11.69
C VAL A 208 11.02 5.92 11.00
N ALA A 209 10.54 6.98 11.63
CA ALA A 209 9.48 7.81 11.06
C ALA A 209 9.89 8.50 9.73
N ALA A 210 11.20 8.67 9.53
CA ALA A 210 11.78 9.24 8.31
C ALA A 210 11.91 8.24 7.16
N GLU A 211 11.65 6.94 7.36
CA GLU A 211 11.77 5.92 6.32
C GLU A 211 10.82 6.18 5.13
N ARG A 212 11.29 5.95 3.91
CA ARG A 212 10.56 6.21 2.65
C ARG A 212 10.62 5.07 1.63
N ASN A 213 11.43 4.05 1.88
CA ASN A 213 11.50 2.84 1.08
C ASN A 213 10.35 1.90 1.46
N HIS A 214 9.50 1.62 0.48
CA HIS A 214 8.32 0.78 0.61
C HIS A 214 8.57 -0.58 1.29
N GLU A 215 9.62 -1.28 0.88
CA GLU A 215 9.92 -2.62 1.39
C GLU A 215 10.41 -2.52 2.85
N ASN A 216 11.23 -1.52 3.17
CA ASN A 216 11.67 -1.29 4.55
C ASN A 216 10.50 -0.92 5.47
N VAL A 217 9.54 -0.12 4.98
CA VAL A 217 8.35 0.29 5.74
C VAL A 217 7.57 -0.92 6.27
N ALA A 218 7.31 -1.91 5.42
CA ALA A 218 6.58 -3.10 5.81
C ALA A 218 7.40 -3.97 6.79
N GLY A 219 8.70 -4.15 6.54
CA GLY A 219 9.59 -4.87 7.47
C GLY A 219 9.68 -4.20 8.85
N LEU A 220 9.80 -2.87 8.89
CA LEU A 220 9.82 -2.09 10.13
C LEU A 220 8.47 -2.13 10.86
N TYR A 221 7.36 -2.15 10.13
CA TYR A 221 6.04 -2.37 10.73
C TYR A 221 5.96 -3.75 11.40
N CYS A 222 6.38 -4.82 10.72
CA CYS A 222 6.46 -6.15 11.33
C CYS A 222 7.33 -6.14 12.60
N LEU A 223 8.45 -5.42 12.59
CA LEU A 223 9.32 -5.28 13.77
C LEU A 223 8.62 -4.51 14.91
N ALA A 224 7.84 -3.47 14.60
CA ALA A 224 7.03 -2.76 15.58
C ALA A 224 5.98 -3.70 16.20
N VAL A 225 5.34 -4.55 15.41
CA VAL A 225 4.43 -5.59 15.93
C VAL A 225 5.17 -6.56 16.85
N ALA A 226 6.38 -7.01 16.47
CA ALA A 226 7.18 -7.92 17.31
C ALA A 226 7.56 -7.27 18.65
N SER A 227 7.93 -5.99 18.64
CA SER A 227 8.21 -5.18 19.84
C SER A 227 6.97 -5.04 20.73
N ALA A 228 5.82 -4.69 20.14
CA ALA A 228 4.56 -4.57 20.85
C ALA A 228 4.14 -5.91 21.48
N LEU A 229 4.28 -7.02 20.75
CA LEU A 229 3.95 -8.36 21.21
C LEU A 229 4.84 -8.78 22.38
N SER A 230 6.16 -8.60 22.27
CA SER A 230 7.10 -8.88 23.37
C SER A 230 6.81 -8.05 24.62
N ALA A 231 6.33 -6.82 24.46
CA ALA A 231 5.97 -5.93 25.57
C ALA A 231 4.56 -6.15 26.15
N GLY A 232 3.77 -7.11 25.62
CA GLY A 232 2.38 -7.33 26.04
C GLY A 232 1.40 -6.25 25.57
N ASN A 233 1.80 -5.45 24.58
CA ASN A 233 1.01 -4.36 24.00
C ASN A 233 0.53 -4.68 22.58
N ALA A 234 0.30 -5.96 22.28
CA ALA A 234 -0.28 -6.42 21.02
C ALA A 234 -1.73 -6.89 21.20
N ILE A 235 -2.43 -6.97 20.07
CA ILE A 235 -3.78 -7.48 19.96
C ILE A 235 -3.86 -8.46 18.79
N SER A 236 -4.65 -9.51 18.92
CA SER A 236 -4.95 -10.44 17.83
C SER A 236 -6.42 -10.45 17.44
N PHE A 237 -6.68 -10.52 16.13
CA PHE A 237 -8.02 -10.59 15.54
C PHE A 237 -8.17 -11.81 14.65
N GLY A 238 -9.35 -12.41 14.63
CA GLY A 238 -9.68 -13.55 13.77
C GLY A 238 -10.23 -14.73 14.54
N ASP A 239 -9.76 -15.93 14.20
CA ASP A 239 -10.24 -17.19 14.79
C ASP A 239 -9.04 -18.03 15.22
N LYS A 240 -9.04 -18.48 16.48
CA LYS A 240 -7.94 -19.27 17.04
C LYS A 240 -7.67 -20.58 16.29
N GLN A 241 -8.70 -21.17 15.70
CA GLN A 241 -8.61 -22.45 14.98
C GLN A 241 -8.25 -22.26 13.51
N ALA A 242 -8.53 -21.09 12.94
CA ALA A 242 -8.33 -20.84 11.51
C ALA A 242 -7.16 -19.88 11.20
N GLY A 243 -6.73 -19.06 12.16
CA GLY A 243 -5.65 -18.09 12.02
C GLY A 243 -6.05 -16.69 12.50
N VAL A 244 -5.05 -15.90 12.88
CA VAL A 244 -5.21 -14.53 13.38
C VAL A 244 -4.22 -13.58 12.74
N TYR A 245 -4.54 -12.29 12.76
CA TYR A 245 -3.57 -11.22 12.56
C TYR A 245 -3.22 -10.57 13.89
N VAL A 246 -1.94 -10.31 14.09
CA VAL A 246 -1.41 -9.59 15.26
C VAL A 246 -1.05 -8.17 14.87
N PHE A 247 -1.45 -7.20 15.69
CA PHE A 247 -1.14 -5.77 15.54
C PHE A 247 -0.71 -5.17 16.88
N PRO A 248 -0.06 -3.99 16.88
CA PRO A 248 0.00 -3.18 18.09
C PRO A 248 -1.42 -2.89 18.59
N ASN A 249 -1.62 -2.86 19.90
CA ASN A 249 -2.94 -2.63 20.50
C ASN A 249 -3.47 -1.20 20.34
N THR A 250 -2.63 -0.29 19.84
CA THR A 250 -2.96 1.11 19.59
C THR A 250 -3.64 1.25 18.21
N ILE A 251 -4.96 1.41 18.23
CA ILE A 251 -5.82 1.42 17.03
C ILE A 251 -6.63 2.72 16.99
N ASN A 252 -6.84 3.27 15.80
CA ASN A 252 -7.69 4.45 15.64
C ASN A 252 -9.16 4.11 15.96
N VAL A 253 -9.82 4.99 16.71
CA VAL A 253 -11.19 4.80 17.22
C VAL A 253 -12.21 4.50 16.13
N ASP A 254 -12.01 5.03 14.92
CA ASP A 254 -12.92 4.83 13.80
C ASP A 254 -13.13 3.33 13.53
N TRP A 255 -12.09 2.50 13.67
CA TRP A 255 -12.12 1.09 13.31
C TRP A 255 -12.78 0.18 14.35
N HIS A 256 -13.07 0.67 15.57
CA HIS A 256 -13.49 -0.18 16.68
C HIS A 256 -14.75 -0.99 16.38
N ALA A 257 -15.77 -0.36 15.79
CA ALA A 257 -17.03 -1.02 15.46
C ALA A 257 -16.86 -2.13 14.41
N ASP A 258 -15.95 -1.97 13.46
CA ASP A 258 -15.69 -2.97 12.42
C ASP A 258 -14.79 -4.09 12.92
N LEU A 259 -13.80 -3.78 13.75
CA LEU A 259 -12.95 -4.78 14.40
C LEU A 259 -13.72 -5.68 15.38
N ALA A 260 -14.75 -5.14 16.04
CA ALA A 260 -15.66 -5.95 16.85
C ALA A 260 -16.34 -7.07 16.05
N LYS A 261 -16.59 -6.85 14.74
CA LYS A 261 -17.17 -7.85 13.84
C LYS A 261 -16.15 -8.91 13.41
N VAL A 262 -14.86 -8.55 13.33
CA VAL A 262 -13.77 -9.50 13.02
C VAL A 262 -13.53 -10.46 14.19
N GLY A 263 -13.70 -9.97 15.42
CA GLY A 263 -13.53 -10.74 16.65
C GLY A 263 -12.14 -10.58 17.25
N ILE A 264 -12.08 -10.11 18.51
CA ILE A 264 -10.84 -10.03 19.29
C ILE A 264 -10.56 -11.41 19.88
N VAL A 265 -9.37 -11.92 19.61
CA VAL A 265 -8.90 -13.21 20.12
C VAL A 265 -8.10 -13.03 21.41
N SER A 266 -7.20 -12.04 21.44
CA SER A 266 -6.36 -11.74 22.60
C SER A 266 -5.98 -10.27 22.65
N GLY A 267 -5.76 -9.74 23.86
CA GLY A 267 -5.42 -8.33 24.09
C GLY A 267 -6.65 -7.42 24.25
N SER A 268 -6.39 -6.12 24.34
CA SER A 268 -7.44 -5.09 24.43
C SER A 268 -7.09 -3.91 23.54
N VAL A 269 -8.11 -3.34 22.87
CA VAL A 269 -7.91 -2.19 22.00
C VAL A 269 -7.64 -0.96 22.85
N GLN A 270 -6.49 -0.33 22.66
CA GLN A 270 -6.20 1.00 23.18
C GLN A 270 -6.57 2.02 22.11
N SER A 271 -7.48 2.93 22.47
CA SER A 271 -7.91 4.00 21.57
C SER A 271 -6.75 4.94 21.33
N LEU A 272 -6.31 5.06 20.09
CA LEU A 272 -5.46 6.17 19.66
C LEU A 272 -6.36 7.41 19.55
N GLN A 273 -6.57 8.09 20.68
CA GLN A 273 -7.58 9.16 20.75
C GLN A 273 -7.22 10.39 19.93
N THR A 274 -5.93 10.71 19.77
CA THR A 274 -5.39 11.78 18.92
C THR A 274 -3.93 11.96 19.33
N ARG A 275 -2.96 11.42 18.59
CA ARG A 275 -1.69 12.15 18.48
C ARG A 275 -1.92 13.15 17.37
N ALA A 276 -1.85 14.42 17.74
CA ALA A 276 -2.14 15.64 16.99
C ALA A 276 -1.25 15.87 15.74
N GLN A 277 -1.07 14.83 14.92
CA GLN A 277 -0.46 14.86 13.61
C GLN A 277 -1.11 13.78 12.74
N ASP A 278 -2.45 13.70 12.72
CA ASP A 278 -3.06 13.56 11.40
C ASP A 278 -2.40 14.70 10.61
N ILE A 279 -1.48 14.38 9.69
CA ILE A 279 -1.22 15.32 8.62
C ILE A 279 -2.62 15.58 8.11
N ASP A 280 -3.15 16.79 8.35
CA ASP A 280 -4.51 17.13 7.97
C ASP A 280 -4.58 16.83 6.49
N PHE A 281 -5.17 15.70 6.13
CA PHE A 281 -5.16 15.22 4.76
C PHE A 281 -5.91 16.18 3.86
N ASP A 282 -6.79 17.00 4.44
CA ASP A 282 -7.45 18.05 3.68
C ASP A 282 -6.48 19.23 3.42
N SER A 283 -5.44 19.40 4.25
CA SER A 283 -4.28 20.28 3.97
C SER A 283 -3.18 19.60 3.12
N TRP A 284 -2.99 18.29 3.25
CA TRP A 284 -2.17 17.44 2.41
C TRP A 284 -3.08 16.87 1.34
N CYS A 285 -3.60 17.70 0.44
CA CYS A 285 -4.37 17.27 -0.73
C CYS A 285 -3.40 16.72 -1.80
N PRO A 286 -3.09 15.40 -1.86
CA PRO A 286 -2.28 14.90 -2.94
C PRO A 286 -3.05 14.99 -4.25
N THR A 287 -2.45 15.65 -5.23
CA THR A 287 -2.96 15.68 -6.59
C THR A 287 -2.72 14.31 -7.21
N VAL A 288 -3.68 13.80 -7.99
CA VAL A 288 -3.45 12.59 -8.77
C VAL A 288 -2.36 12.88 -9.80
N VAL A 289 -1.37 11.99 -9.97
CA VAL A 289 -0.34 12.16 -11.02
C VAL A 289 -1.02 12.19 -12.38
N LEU A 290 -1.01 13.35 -13.01
CA LEU A 290 -1.22 13.47 -14.45
C LEU A 290 0.13 13.22 -15.14
N PRO A 291 0.16 12.60 -16.33
CA PRO A 291 1.39 12.45 -17.08
C PRO A 291 2.04 13.83 -17.32
N LYS A 292 3.34 13.97 -17.04
CA LYS A 292 4.06 15.24 -17.24
C LYS A 292 4.07 15.63 -18.73
N LYS A 293 3.73 16.90 -19.00
CA LYS A 293 4.08 17.63 -20.24
C LYS A 293 5.55 17.39 -20.58
N SER A 294 5.83 16.88 -21.76
CA SER A 294 7.16 17.01 -22.37
C SER A 294 7.47 18.50 -22.52
N THR A 295 8.43 19.01 -21.74
CA THR A 295 9.02 20.34 -21.92
C THR A 295 10.23 20.27 -22.84
N GLU A 296 10.09 19.58 -23.97
CA GLU A 296 10.93 19.86 -25.14
C GLU A 296 10.08 20.67 -26.11
N ALA A 297 10.32 21.97 -26.12
CA ALA A 297 9.70 22.89 -27.06
C ALA A 297 10.06 22.46 -28.49
N PRO A 298 9.09 22.26 -29.40
CA PRO A 298 9.35 22.49 -30.80
C PRO A 298 9.51 24.00 -30.98
N ILE A 299 10.58 24.31 -31.70
CA ILE A 299 10.98 25.62 -32.17
C ILE A 299 9.79 26.45 -32.67
N ALA A 300 9.85 27.74 -32.30
CA ALA A 300 8.99 28.87 -32.63
C ALA A 300 8.12 28.76 -33.88
N LEU A 301 6.88 29.24 -33.74
CA LEU A 301 6.24 30.09 -34.73
C LEU A 301 5.48 31.20 -34.00
N GLU A 302 5.94 32.42 -34.26
CA GLU A 302 5.39 33.68 -33.75
C GLU A 302 4.01 34.01 -34.36
N ALA A 303 3.38 35.00 -33.70
CA ALA A 303 2.16 35.77 -34.00
C ALA A 303 0.91 35.27 -33.24
N SER A 304 0.22 36.06 -32.43
CA SER A 304 0.28 37.51 -32.15
C SER A 304 -0.53 37.80 -30.87
N ASN A 305 -0.19 38.90 -30.20
CA ASN A 305 -0.86 39.53 -29.05
C ASN A 305 -2.40 39.40 -29.02
N ASP A 306 -2.99 39.13 -27.85
CA ASP A 306 -3.51 40.17 -26.94
C ASP A 306 -4.19 39.58 -25.69
N GLN A 307 -4.11 40.36 -24.61
CA GLN A 307 -4.89 40.33 -23.36
C GLN A 307 -4.58 39.28 -22.28
N PHE A 308 -3.95 39.80 -21.22
CA PHE A 308 -4.10 39.38 -19.83
C PHE A 308 -5.58 39.39 -19.41
N ASN A 309 -6.02 38.27 -18.84
CA ASN A 309 -7.08 38.13 -17.82
C ASN A 309 -6.52 37.03 -16.89
N GLU A 310 -6.07 37.29 -15.67
CA GLU A 310 -6.87 37.50 -14.45
C GLU A 310 -8.17 36.69 -14.44
N ASP A 311 -8.29 35.84 -13.40
CA ASP A 311 -9.37 34.86 -13.12
C ASP A 311 -9.37 33.54 -13.90
N LEU A 312 -8.57 32.58 -13.42
CA LEU A 312 -8.93 31.15 -13.51
C LEU A 312 -9.44 30.71 -12.13
N SER A 313 -10.70 31.04 -11.86
CA SER A 313 -11.54 30.20 -11.02
C SER A 313 -11.42 28.75 -11.51
N ILE A 314 -11.15 27.81 -10.61
CA ILE A 314 -11.23 26.38 -10.90
C ILE A 314 -12.70 26.11 -11.25
N ASP A 315 -12.98 26.01 -12.55
CA ASP A 315 -14.32 25.71 -13.06
C ASP A 315 -14.74 24.32 -12.57
N ASP A 316 -15.94 24.20 -12.00
CA ASP A 316 -16.55 22.98 -11.47
C ASP A 316 -16.83 21.90 -12.56
N ASN A 317 -16.41 22.13 -13.81
CA ASN A 317 -16.67 21.26 -14.97
C ASN A 317 -15.43 20.50 -15.48
N ASN A 318 -14.36 20.45 -14.68
CA ASN A 318 -13.14 19.73 -15.02
C ASN A 318 -13.18 18.30 -14.49
N GLU A 319 -12.95 17.34 -15.39
CA GLU A 319 -12.95 15.91 -15.11
C GLU A 319 -11.63 15.24 -15.52
N ILE A 320 -11.43 14.02 -15.01
CA ILE A 320 -10.35 13.14 -15.47
C ILE A 320 -10.95 12.06 -16.36
N LEU A 321 -10.49 12.03 -17.62
CA LEU A 321 -10.78 10.97 -18.57
C LEU A 321 -9.72 9.87 -18.47
N LEU A 322 -10.11 8.70 -17.98
CA LEU A 322 -9.30 7.49 -17.96
C LEU A 322 -9.52 6.64 -19.22
N LEU A 323 -8.44 6.46 -19.98
CA LEU A 323 -8.34 5.57 -21.13
C LEU A 323 -7.71 4.24 -20.73
N CYS A 324 -8.30 3.15 -21.18
CA CYS A 324 -7.74 1.81 -21.09
C CYS A 324 -6.67 1.55 -22.18
N ASP A 325 -6.07 0.37 -22.10
CA ASP A 325 -4.98 -0.13 -22.97
C ASP A 325 -5.25 -0.05 -24.49
N ASN A 326 -6.50 -0.06 -24.94
CA ASN A 326 -6.84 0.10 -26.35
C ASN A 326 -7.38 1.50 -26.70
N GLY A 327 -7.25 2.47 -25.80
CA GLY A 327 -7.88 3.79 -25.94
C GLY A 327 -9.39 3.78 -25.68
N SER A 328 -9.96 2.67 -25.22
CA SER A 328 -11.37 2.64 -24.81
C SER A 328 -11.57 3.35 -23.48
N VAL A 329 -12.74 3.93 -23.33
CA VAL A 329 -13.18 4.60 -22.11
C VAL A 329 -14.24 3.72 -21.45
N TRP A 330 -14.15 3.52 -20.14
CA TRP A 330 -15.11 2.70 -19.40
C TRP A 330 -15.75 3.52 -18.29
N GLN A 331 -17.07 3.44 -18.18
CA GLN A 331 -17.89 4.15 -17.19
C GLN A 331 -17.47 3.81 -15.76
N GLN A 332 -17.14 2.55 -15.46
CA GLN A 332 -16.62 2.11 -14.15
C GLN A 332 -15.26 2.71 -13.75
N HIS A 333 -14.64 3.50 -14.64
CA HIS A 333 -13.38 4.20 -14.44
C HIS A 333 -13.53 5.71 -14.64
N ASN A 334 -14.72 6.16 -15.03
CA ASN A 334 -15.06 7.53 -15.39
C ASN A 334 -16.48 7.76 -14.86
N ASP A 335 -16.62 7.78 -13.55
CA ASP A 335 -17.91 7.67 -12.86
C ASP A 335 -18.86 8.85 -13.23
N TRP A 336 -18.30 9.98 -13.67
CA TRP A 336 -19.03 11.12 -14.23
C TRP A 336 -19.76 10.81 -15.56
N LEU A 337 -19.47 9.67 -16.22
CA LEU A 337 -20.24 9.15 -17.35
C LEU A 337 -21.48 8.33 -16.92
N GLU A 338 -21.69 8.15 -15.62
CA GLU A 338 -22.89 7.50 -15.09
C GLU A 338 -24.13 8.35 -15.38
N GLY A 339 -25.19 7.71 -15.88
CA GLY A 339 -26.43 8.39 -16.27
C GLY A 339 -26.40 9.08 -17.63
N VAL A 340 -25.22 9.37 -18.21
CA VAL A 340 -25.09 10.08 -19.49
C VAL A 340 -25.59 9.23 -20.66
N SER A 341 -26.67 9.65 -21.33
CA SER A 341 -27.31 8.85 -22.38
C SER A 341 -26.79 9.13 -23.81
N GLY A 342 -26.25 10.33 -24.07
CA GLY A 342 -25.80 10.75 -25.39
C GLY A 342 -24.28 10.87 -25.56
N PRO A 343 -23.80 11.31 -26.74
CA PRO A 343 -22.40 11.66 -26.96
C PRO A 343 -21.93 12.76 -25.98
N VAL A 344 -20.64 12.73 -25.66
CA VAL A 344 -20.00 13.74 -24.82
C VAL A 344 -18.86 14.39 -25.58
N THR A 345 -18.84 15.71 -25.62
CA THR A 345 -17.74 16.49 -26.16
C THR A 345 -16.94 17.05 -24.99
N LEU A 346 -15.65 16.78 -25.02
CA LEU A 346 -14.68 17.14 -23.99
C LEU A 346 -13.59 18.01 -24.62
N GLN A 347 -12.95 18.85 -23.83
CA GLN A 347 -11.74 19.57 -24.24
C GLN A 347 -10.56 19.08 -23.43
N CYS A 348 -9.52 18.55 -24.08
CA CYS A 348 -8.28 18.25 -23.37
C CYS A 348 -7.63 19.55 -22.90
N LEU A 349 -7.56 19.78 -21.59
CA LEU A 349 -7.06 21.03 -21.01
C LEU A 349 -5.59 21.28 -21.36
N ALA A 350 -4.80 20.20 -21.51
CA ALA A 350 -3.39 20.30 -21.86
C ALA A 350 -3.13 20.75 -23.31
N THR A 351 -4.06 20.48 -24.24
CA THR A 351 -3.83 20.69 -25.69
C THR A 351 -4.88 21.57 -26.36
N GLY A 352 -5.97 21.90 -25.67
CA GLY A 352 -7.15 22.58 -26.22
C GLY A 352 -7.96 21.75 -27.22
N LYS A 353 -7.54 20.52 -27.54
CA LYS A 353 -8.16 19.68 -28.56
C LYS A 353 -9.45 19.03 -28.05
N ALA A 354 -10.46 18.98 -28.92
CA ALA A 354 -11.71 18.31 -28.63
C ALA A 354 -11.57 16.77 -28.65
N ILE A 355 -12.18 16.13 -27.66
CA ILE A 355 -12.33 14.68 -27.52
C ILE A 355 -13.83 14.39 -27.57
N GLU A 356 -14.24 13.55 -28.50
CA GLU A 356 -15.63 13.08 -28.59
C GLU A 356 -15.71 11.66 -28.06
N LEU A 357 -16.64 11.44 -27.14
CA LEU A 357 -17.00 10.13 -26.61
C LEU A 357 -18.38 9.74 -27.10
N VAL A 358 -18.49 8.52 -27.64
CA VAL A 358 -19.76 7.93 -28.07
C VAL A 358 -19.92 6.58 -27.40
N ARG A 359 -21.09 6.29 -26.81
CA ARG A 359 -21.36 4.98 -26.21
C ARG A 359 -21.09 3.86 -27.21
N ALA A 360 -20.26 2.90 -26.81
CA ALA A 360 -20.03 1.68 -27.57
C ALA A 360 -21.21 0.71 -27.39
N ARG A 361 -21.27 -0.34 -28.21
CA ARG A 361 -22.34 -1.36 -28.14
C ARG A 361 -22.31 -2.23 -26.87
N GLY A 362 -21.24 -2.17 -26.08
CA GLY A 362 -21.08 -2.90 -24.81
C GLY A 362 -21.52 -2.09 -23.60
N ALA A 363 -22.03 -2.77 -22.56
CA ALA A 363 -22.49 -2.12 -21.33
C ALA A 363 -21.34 -1.32 -20.66
N GLY A 364 -21.55 -0.01 -20.49
CA GLY A 364 -20.61 0.88 -19.80
C GLY A 364 -19.33 1.22 -20.56
N GLN A 365 -19.22 0.88 -21.85
CA GLN A 365 -18.05 1.21 -22.67
C GLN A 365 -18.33 2.41 -23.58
N TRP A 366 -17.32 3.24 -23.80
CA TRP A 366 -17.33 4.43 -24.63
C TRP A 366 -16.18 4.38 -25.64
N THR A 367 -16.48 4.81 -26.86
CA THR A 367 -15.53 4.95 -27.96
C THR A 367 -15.07 6.40 -28.00
N ALA A 368 -13.76 6.61 -27.98
CA ALA A 368 -13.18 7.93 -28.14
C ALA A 368 -12.70 8.14 -29.57
N ASN A 369 -12.75 9.37 -30.07
CA ASN A 369 -12.25 9.70 -31.40
C ASN A 369 -10.71 9.42 -31.54
N PRO A 370 -10.17 9.27 -32.76
CA PRO A 370 -8.74 9.02 -32.98
C PRO A 370 -7.80 10.12 -32.42
N THR A 371 -8.32 11.34 -32.26
CA THR A 371 -7.63 12.47 -31.63
C THR A 371 -7.28 12.15 -30.17
N THR A 372 -8.14 11.41 -29.47
CA THR A 372 -7.93 10.98 -28.07
C THR A 372 -6.71 10.07 -27.92
N LEU A 373 -6.53 9.11 -28.82
CA LEU A 373 -5.33 8.27 -28.87
C LEU A 373 -4.09 9.11 -29.18
N SER A 374 -4.21 10.11 -30.05
CA SER A 374 -3.10 11.02 -30.37
C SER A 374 -2.70 11.90 -29.19
N ILE A 375 -3.68 12.36 -28.40
CA ILE A 375 -3.47 13.09 -27.14
C ILE A 375 -2.87 12.18 -26.07
N ALA A 376 -3.36 10.95 -25.94
CA ALA A 376 -2.78 9.94 -25.05
C ALA A 376 -1.31 9.66 -25.42
N LYS A 377 -1.01 9.67 -26.73
CA LYS A 377 0.36 9.45 -27.21
C LYS A 377 1.33 10.56 -26.82
N LEU A 378 0.87 11.82 -26.93
CA LEU A 378 1.64 13.01 -26.57
C LEU A 378 1.94 13.12 -25.06
N ASN A 379 1.19 12.41 -24.22
CA ASN A 379 1.33 12.38 -22.76
C ASN A 379 2.21 11.20 -22.26
N ALA A 380 3.29 10.87 -22.98
CA ALA A 380 4.32 9.84 -22.69
C ALA A 380 4.05 8.38 -23.17
N PHE A 381 3.49 8.20 -24.37
CA PHE A 381 3.49 6.90 -25.07
C PHE A 381 4.72 6.79 -25.98
N ASP A 382 5.78 6.12 -25.52
CA ASP A 382 7.00 5.99 -26.34
C ASP A 382 7.11 4.64 -27.07
N ARG A 383 6.16 3.71 -26.93
CA ARG A 383 6.22 2.40 -27.60
C ARG A 383 4.83 1.92 -28.02
N GLY A 384 4.70 1.61 -29.30
CA GLY A 384 3.48 1.36 -30.08
C GLY A 384 2.38 0.41 -29.55
N HIS A 385 2.45 -0.14 -28.34
CA HIS A 385 1.39 -0.93 -27.73
C HIS A 385 1.32 -0.73 -26.21
N LEU A 386 0.13 -0.40 -25.69
CA LEU A 386 -0.19 -0.53 -24.27
C LEU A 386 -0.32 -2.03 -23.96
N SER A 387 0.42 -2.56 -22.99
CA SER A 387 0.05 -3.85 -22.41
C SER A 387 -1.25 -3.70 -21.63
N ARG A 388 -2.03 -4.80 -21.46
CA ARG A 388 -3.31 -4.91 -20.73
C ARG A 388 -3.33 -4.34 -19.29
N GLU A 389 -2.23 -3.77 -18.80
CA GLU A 389 -2.00 -3.34 -17.41
C GLU A 389 -1.87 -1.82 -17.24
N HIS A 390 -2.00 -1.01 -18.30
CA HIS A 390 -1.80 0.44 -18.24
C HIS A 390 -3.07 1.24 -18.58
N CYS A 391 -3.37 2.28 -17.80
CA CYS A 391 -4.40 3.28 -18.11
C CYS A 391 -3.75 4.65 -18.28
N VAL A 392 -4.26 5.47 -19.19
CA VAL A 392 -3.81 6.84 -19.45
C VAL A 392 -4.87 7.81 -18.93
N ALA A 393 -4.47 8.77 -18.10
CA ALA A 393 -5.36 9.82 -17.60
C ALA A 393 -5.17 11.11 -18.40
N ILE A 394 -6.27 11.75 -18.81
CA ILE A 394 -6.29 13.03 -19.51
C ILE A 394 -7.21 13.98 -18.73
N GLU A 395 -6.73 15.18 -18.40
CA GLU A 395 -7.62 16.23 -17.88
C GLU A 395 -8.48 16.79 -19.01
N VAL A 396 -9.77 16.88 -18.74
CA VAL A 396 -10.76 17.34 -19.70
C VAL A 396 -11.72 18.33 -19.07
N GLY A 397 -12.09 19.38 -19.80
CA GLY A 397 -13.30 20.15 -19.51
C GLY A 397 -14.48 19.54 -20.26
N ILE A 398 -15.64 19.41 -19.62
CA ILE A 398 -16.86 18.99 -20.31
C ILE A 398 -17.40 20.18 -21.12
N LEU A 399 -17.40 20.07 -22.45
CA LEU A 399 -17.94 21.09 -23.34
C LEU A 399 -19.43 20.88 -23.60
N GLU A 400 -19.84 19.63 -23.79
CA GLU A 400 -21.23 19.26 -24.08
C GLU A 400 -21.49 17.85 -23.56
N MET A 401 -22.58 17.69 -22.80
CA MET A 401 -22.99 16.40 -22.24
C MET A 401 -24.50 16.30 -22.23
N SER A 402 -25.03 15.31 -22.95
CA SER A 402 -26.46 14.98 -22.91
C SER A 402 -26.70 13.98 -21.79
N LEU A 403 -27.30 14.46 -20.69
CA LEU A 403 -27.76 13.62 -19.57
C LEU A 403 -28.87 12.67 -20.04
#